data_AF-A0A919E4B4-F1
#
_entry.id   AF-A0A919E4B4-F1
#
_cell.length_a   1.000
_cell.length_b   1.000
_cell.length_c   1.000
_cell.angle_alpha   90.00
_cell.angle_beta   90.00
_cell.angle_gamma   90.00
#
_symmetry.space_group_name_H-M   'P 1'
#
loop_
_entity.id
_entity.type
_entity.pdbx_description
1 polymer ?
#
loop_
_entity_poly.entity_id
_entity_poly.type
_entity_poly.pdbx_seq_one_letter_code
_entity_poly.pdbx_strand_id
1 'polypeptide(L)'
;MRPVRVTRRRGLMSAVEMSRADAVALVQRIMQADYASDDEVDGWLDMLDRALACPSGHVSGLIFWPPEQELSAHEVVDEALAYRPIAL
;
A
#
# COMPACT_ATOMS: atom_id res chain seq x y z
N MET A 1 15.91 5.37 -26.15
CA MET A 1 14.61 6.06 -26.05
C MET A 1 13.49 5.07 -26.31
N ARG A 2 12.79 4.63 -25.26
CA ARG A 2 11.58 3.78 -25.37
C ARG A 2 10.40 4.64 -24.89
N PRO A 3 9.29 4.76 -25.64
CA PRO A 3 8.16 5.57 -25.22
C PRO A 3 7.36 4.79 -24.18
N VAL A 4 7.34 5.26 -22.92
CA VAL A 4 6.46 4.71 -21.89
C VAL A 4 5.06 5.27 -22.14
N ARG A 5 4.18 4.44 -22.70
CA ARG A 5 2.74 4.73 -22.70
C ARG A 5 2.21 4.41 -21.31
N VAL A 6 2.28 5.38 -20.40
CA VAL A 6 1.47 5.33 -19.18
C VAL A 6 0.06 5.72 -19.58
N THR A 7 -0.78 4.70 -19.77
CA THR A 7 -2.23 4.82 -19.84
C THR A 7 -2.71 5.38 -18.50
N ARG A 8 -2.68 6.70 -18.35
CA ARG A 8 -3.34 7.44 -17.26
C ARG A 8 -4.85 7.32 -17.41
N ARG A 9 -5.42 6.22 -16.93
CA ARG A 9 -6.79 6.14 -16.43
C ARG A 9 -6.86 5.03 -15.39
N ARG A 10 -6.39 5.30 -14.16
CA ARG A 10 -6.81 4.52 -13.00
C ARG A 10 -7.32 5.53 -11.98
N GLY A 11 -8.60 5.39 -11.68
CA GLY A 11 -9.43 6.42 -11.07
C GLY A 11 -8.93 6.84 -9.70
N LEU A 12 -9.38 8.03 -9.32
CA LEU A 12 -9.49 8.43 -7.93
C LEU A 12 -10.35 7.38 -7.20
N MET A 13 -9.72 6.35 -6.65
CA MET A 13 -10.35 5.43 -5.71
C MET A 13 -10.33 6.15 -4.36
N SER A 14 -11.45 6.80 -4.03
CA SER A 14 -11.68 7.33 -2.71
C SER A 14 -11.59 6.19 -1.68
N ALA A 15 -10.96 6.45 -0.55
CA ALA A 15 -10.67 5.52 0.54
C ALA A 15 -11.86 4.67 1.05
N VAL A 16 -13.10 5.01 0.66
CA VAL A 16 -14.34 4.38 1.11
C VAL A 16 -14.70 3.08 0.38
N GLU A 17 -14.09 2.78 -0.77
CA GLU A 17 -14.36 1.56 -1.57
C GLU A 17 -13.07 0.75 -1.87
N MET A 18 -12.04 0.86 -1.01
CA MET A 18 -10.76 0.22 -1.28
C MET A 18 -10.84 -1.28 -1.01
N SER A 19 -11.00 -2.07 -2.07
CA SER A 19 -10.98 -3.55 -1.98
C SER A 19 -9.56 -4.06 -1.72
N ARG A 20 -9.43 -5.27 -1.16
CA ARG A 20 -8.11 -5.93 -0.96
C ARG A 20 -7.24 -5.90 -2.22
N ALA A 21 -7.84 -6.09 -3.40
CA ALA A 21 -7.13 -6.04 -4.68
C ALA A 21 -6.56 -4.65 -5.01
N ASP A 22 -7.25 -3.58 -4.63
CA ASP A 22 -6.79 -2.20 -4.82
C ASP A 22 -5.68 -1.85 -3.83
N ALA A 23 -5.81 -2.30 -2.58
CA ALA A 23 -4.73 -2.22 -1.59
C ALA A 23 -3.46 -2.92 -2.09
N VAL A 24 -3.58 -4.14 -2.64
CA VAL A 24 -2.43 -4.86 -3.24
C VAL A 24 -1.82 -4.07 -4.40
N ALA A 25 -2.63 -3.51 -5.29
CA ALA A 25 -2.14 -2.74 -6.43
C ALA A 25 -1.39 -1.47 -5.98
N LEU A 26 -1.85 -0.82 -4.91
CA LEU A 26 -1.21 0.36 -4.34
C LEU A 26 0.12 -0.01 -3.66
N VAL A 27 0.17 -1.09 -2.87
CA VAL A 27 1.41 -1.61 -2.27
C VAL A 27 2.43 -1.99 -3.34
N GLN A 28 2.01 -2.67 -4.42
CA GLN A 28 2.91 -2.97 -5.55
C GLN A 28 3.49 -1.70 -6.15
N ARG A 29 2.68 -0.65 -6.28
CA ARG A 29 3.11 0.63 -6.83
C ARG A 29 4.19 1.30 -5.95
N ILE A 30 3.99 1.25 -4.64
CA ILE A 30 4.94 1.76 -3.64
C ILE A 30 6.24 0.95 -3.69
N MET A 31 6.17 -0.38 -3.78
CA MET A 31 7.34 -1.25 -3.96
C MET A 31 8.13 -0.97 -5.24
N GLN A 32 7.45 -0.56 -6.31
CA GLN A 32 8.10 -0.17 -7.57
C GLN A 32 8.67 1.25 -7.54
N ALA A 33 8.55 1.96 -6.42
CA ALA A 33 8.89 3.37 -6.28
C ALA A 33 8.24 4.26 -7.37
N ASP A 34 7.02 3.92 -7.80
CA ASP A 34 6.25 4.66 -8.82
C ASP A 34 5.50 5.83 -8.16
N TYR A 35 6.20 6.62 -7.34
CA TYR A 35 5.72 7.85 -6.71
C TYR A 35 6.67 9.01 -7.02
N ALA A 36 6.12 10.23 -7.10
CA ALA A 36 6.91 11.42 -7.43
C ALA A 36 7.60 12.05 -6.22
N SER A 37 7.12 11.80 -4.99
CA SER A 37 7.64 12.37 -3.75
C SER A 37 7.28 11.50 -2.53
N ASP A 38 8.06 11.63 -1.45
CA ASP A 38 7.78 10.98 -0.15
C ASP A 38 6.41 11.38 0.42
N ASP A 39 5.99 12.63 0.21
CA ASP A 39 4.68 13.14 0.65
C ASP A 39 3.50 12.44 -0.06
N GLU A 40 3.71 12.05 -1.33
CA GLU A 40 2.70 11.32 -2.11
C GLU A 40 2.54 9.88 -1.62
N VAL A 41 3.65 9.20 -1.32
CA VAL A 41 3.62 7.84 -0.75
C VAL A 41 3.09 7.85 0.68
N ASP A 42 3.40 8.87 1.49
CA ASP A 42 2.84 9.01 2.85
C ASP A 42 1.31 9.13 2.81
N GLY A 43 0.76 9.93 1.89
CA GLY A 43 -0.68 10.02 1.68
C GLY A 43 -1.33 8.72 1.18
N TRP A 44 -0.62 7.91 0.38
CA TRP A 44 -1.08 6.59 -0.05
C TRP A 44 -1.05 5.56 1.09
N LEU A 45 -0.03 5.62 1.94
CA LEU A 45 0.11 4.77 3.12
C LEU A 45 -0.98 5.07 4.14
N ASP A 46 -1.25 6.34 4.46
CA ASP A 46 -2.32 6.73 5.39
C ASP A 46 -3.71 6.27 4.89
N MET A 47 -3.91 6.31 3.56
CA MET A 47 -5.13 5.78 2.95
C MET A 47 -5.26 4.25 3.10
N LEU A 48 -4.15 3.53 2.91
CA LEU A 48 -4.06 2.08 3.13
C LEU A 48 -4.32 1.72 4.60
N ASP A 49 -3.67 2.41 5.54
CA ASP A 49 -3.80 2.15 6.97
C ASP A 49 -5.27 2.34 7.41
N ARG A 50 -5.95 3.39 6.94
CA ARG A 50 -7.38 3.61 7.20
C ARG A 50 -8.27 2.53 6.58
N ALA A 51 -7.98 2.09 5.37
CA ALA A 51 -8.76 1.07 4.68
C ALA A 51 -8.62 -0.32 5.32
N LEU A 52 -7.42 -0.65 5.82
CA LEU A 52 -7.09 -1.91 6.47
C LEU A 52 -7.40 -1.90 7.98
N ALA A 53 -7.83 -0.75 8.52
CA ALA A 53 -8.02 -0.51 9.95
C ALA A 53 -6.74 -0.79 10.78
N CYS A 54 -5.58 -0.53 10.19
CA CYS A 54 -4.27 -0.64 10.84
C CYS A 54 -3.84 0.71 11.45
N PRO A 55 -2.93 0.69 12.44
CA PRO A 55 -2.29 1.92 12.90
C PRO A 55 -1.39 2.50 11.79
N SER A 56 -1.31 3.85 11.75
CA SER A 56 -0.51 4.58 10.77
C SER A 56 0.95 4.13 10.79
N GLY A 57 1.50 3.77 9.64
CA GLY A 57 2.90 3.34 9.49
C GLY A 57 3.14 1.85 9.73
N HIS A 58 2.09 1.06 9.96
CA HIS A 58 2.25 -0.40 10.01
C HIS A 58 2.60 -0.96 8.63
N VAL A 59 1.87 -0.55 7.59
CA VAL A 59 2.09 -1.01 6.21
C VAL A 59 3.45 -0.56 5.67
N SER A 60 3.90 0.67 5.99
CA SER A 60 5.22 1.15 5.55
C SER A 60 6.35 0.34 6.18
N GLY A 61 6.22 -0.02 7.47
CA GLY A 61 7.15 -0.93 8.13
C GLY A 61 7.29 -2.27 7.41
N LEU A 62 6.18 -2.84 6.93
CA LEU A 62 6.20 -4.11 6.19
C LEU A 62 6.85 -4.01 4.81
N ILE A 63 6.68 -2.87 4.12
CA ILE A 63 7.25 -2.64 2.78
C ILE A 63 8.73 -2.31 2.85
N PHE A 64 9.12 -1.39 3.74
CA PHE A 64 10.50 -0.89 3.85
C PHE A 64 11.38 -1.73 4.76
N TRP A 65 10.79 -2.45 5.73
CA TRP A 65 11.50 -3.25 6.72
C TRP A 65 10.86 -4.64 6.89
N PRO A 66 10.88 -5.50 5.86
CA PRO A 66 10.33 -6.84 5.96
C PRO A 66 11.07 -7.63 7.06
N PRO A 67 10.35 -8.29 8.00
CA PRO A 67 10.96 -8.86 9.18
C PRO A 67 11.98 -9.96 8.85
N GLU A 68 11.67 -10.90 7.95
CA GLU A 68 12.61 -11.99 7.56
C GLU A 68 12.35 -12.60 6.16
N GLN A 69 11.23 -12.28 5.50
CA GLN A 69 10.80 -12.89 4.23
C GLN A 69 10.52 -11.79 3.19
N GLU A 70 10.88 -12.02 1.93
CA GLU A 70 10.47 -11.13 0.82
C GLU A 70 8.94 -11.20 0.66
N LEU A 71 8.23 -10.43 1.49
CA LEU A 71 6.78 -10.35 1.46
C LEU A 71 6.36 -9.75 0.13
N SER A 72 5.58 -10.51 -0.63
CA SER A 72 4.93 -9.96 -1.81
C SER A 72 3.84 -8.96 -1.40
N ALA A 73 3.49 -8.02 -2.27
CA ALA A 73 2.43 -7.04 -1.98
C ALA A 73 1.09 -7.66 -1.53
N HIS A 74 0.79 -8.90 -1.95
CA HIS A 74 -0.40 -9.62 -1.50
C HIS A 74 -0.28 -10.14 -0.07
N GLU A 75 0.92 -10.50 0.36
CA GLU A 75 1.21 -10.95 1.74
C GLU A 75 1.28 -9.76 2.67
N VAL A 76 1.87 -8.64 2.26
CA VAL A 76 1.85 -7.39 3.04
C VAL A 76 0.42 -6.99 3.40
N VAL A 77 -0.51 -7.05 2.43
CA VAL A 77 -1.92 -6.74 2.69
C VAL A 77 -2.60 -7.82 3.53
N ASP A 78 -2.22 -9.10 3.37
CA ASP A 78 -2.77 -10.16 4.21
C ASP A 78 -2.32 -10.03 5.67
N GLU A 79 -1.04 -9.73 5.90
CA GLU A 79 -0.45 -9.51 7.21
C GLU A 79 -1.06 -8.28 7.89
N ALA A 80 -1.25 -7.18 7.14
CA ALA A 80 -1.95 -6.00 7.62
C ALA A 80 -3.43 -6.31 7.94
N LEU A 81 -4.14 -7.10 7.13
CA LEU A 81 -5.51 -7.52 7.46
C LEU A 81 -5.58 -8.51 8.62
N ALA A 82 -4.55 -9.34 8.77
CA ALA A 82 -4.40 -10.27 9.89
C ALA A 82 -4.03 -9.54 11.18
N TYR A 83 -3.48 -8.33 11.09
CA TYR A 83 -3.22 -7.45 12.21
C TYR A 83 -4.56 -7.06 12.87
N ARG A 84 -4.94 -7.84 13.88
CA ARG A 84 -6.00 -7.44 14.80
C ARG A 84 -5.36 -6.63 15.92
N PRO A 85 -5.80 -5.39 16.18
CA PRO A 85 -5.37 -4.68 17.37
C PRO A 85 -5.72 -5.54 18.58
N ILE A 86 -4.68 -5.96 19.31
CA ILE A 86 -4.86 -6.51 20.64
C ILE A 86 -5.38 -5.32 21.45
N ALA A 87 -6.60 -5.41 21.96
CA ALA A 87 -7.12 -4.40 22.89
C ALA A 87 -6.20 -4.44 24.11
N LEU A 88 -5.24 -3.51 24.16
CA LEU A 88 -4.27 -3.38 25.25
C LEU A 88 -4.80 -2.40 26.29
#